data_AF-G9BYU2-F1
#
_entry.id   AF-G9BYU2-F1
#
_cell.length_a   1.000
_cell.length_b   1.000
_cell.length_c   1.000
_cell.angle_alpha   90.00
_cell.angle_beta   90.00
_cell.angle_gamma   90.00
#
_symmetry.space_group_name_H-M   'P 1'
#
loop_
_entity.id
_entity.type
_entity.pdbx_description
1 polymer ?
#
loop_
_entity_poly.entity_id
_entity_poly.type
_entity_poly.pdbx_seq_one_letter_code
_entity_poly.pdbx_strand_id
1 'polypeptide(L)'
;AQLAINLALFGSLSIIVAHHMYAMPPYPYIAIDYPTQLSLFTHHVWIGGFCIVGGAAHGAIFFVRDYNAANNYNNLIDRVIRHRDAIISHLNWVCIFLGCHSFGLYVHNDTMRALGRSQDLFSDNAIALKPIFAQFIQNLHTLAPGSTAPNALTTVSYAFGGDVISVGSKIAMMPISLG
;
A
#
# COMPACT_ATOMS: atom_id res chain seq x y z
N ALA A 1 -14.23 22.49 -4.65
CA ALA A 1 -13.11 22.25 -3.72
C ALA A 1 -13.38 21.12 -2.72
N GLN A 2 -14.39 21.22 -1.85
CA GLN A 2 -14.59 20.29 -0.73
C GLN A 2 -14.73 18.81 -1.15
N LEU A 3 -15.50 18.54 -2.20
CA LEU A 3 -15.70 17.18 -2.69
C LEU A 3 -14.39 16.50 -3.13
N ALA A 4 -13.44 17.26 -3.68
CA ALA A 4 -12.14 16.74 -4.09
C ALA A 4 -11.35 16.18 -2.89
N ILE A 5 -11.29 16.95 -1.80
CA ILE A 5 -10.60 16.56 -0.56
C ILE A 5 -11.30 15.37 0.08
N ASN A 6 -12.64 15.42 0.20
CA ASN A 6 -13.42 14.36 0.82
C ASN A 6 -13.24 13.04 0.07
N LEU A 7 -13.29 13.04 -1.27
CA LEU A 7 -13.11 11.83 -2.07
C LEU A 7 -11.69 11.29 -2.01
N ALA A 8 -10.67 12.16 -2.01
CA ALA A 8 -9.28 11.74 -1.86
C ALA A 8 -9.05 11.02 -0.51
N LEU A 9 -9.55 11.60 0.58
CA LEU A 9 -9.43 11.01 1.92
C LEU A 9 -10.30 9.75 2.08
N PHE A 10 -11.55 9.78 1.60
CA PHE A 10 -12.46 8.64 1.67
C PHE A 10 -11.94 7.44 0.88
N GLY A 11 -11.42 7.69 -0.33
CA GLY A 11 -10.84 6.62 -1.13
C GLY A 11 -9.60 6.00 -0.49
N SER A 12 -8.73 6.84 0.08
CA SER A 12 -7.57 6.40 0.86
C SER A 12 -7.98 5.59 2.09
N LEU A 13 -9.01 6.04 2.81
CA LEU A 13 -9.56 5.32 3.97
C LEU A 13 -10.13 3.96 3.57
N SER A 14 -10.85 3.85 2.44
CA SER A 14 -11.37 2.57 1.96
C SER A 14 -10.23 1.56 1.70
N ILE A 15 -9.10 1.99 1.14
CA ILE A 15 -7.91 1.13 0.95
C ILE A 15 -7.30 0.73 2.31
N ILE A 16 -7.21 1.65 3.26
CA ILE A 16 -6.73 1.33 4.62
C ILE A 16 -7.64 0.31 5.30
N VAL A 17 -8.97 0.45 5.17
CA VAL A 17 -9.95 -0.51 5.67
C VAL A 17 -9.71 -1.89 5.06
N ALA A 18 -9.46 -2.00 3.76
CA ALA A 18 -9.12 -3.26 3.11
C ALA A 18 -7.89 -3.91 3.78
N HIS A 19 -6.80 -3.15 3.95
CA HIS A 19 -5.56 -3.65 4.57
C HIS A 19 -5.75 -4.05 6.03
N HIS A 20 -6.53 -3.29 6.81
CA HIS A 20 -6.80 -3.62 8.20
C HIS A 20 -7.70 -4.85 8.34
N MET A 21 -8.76 -4.99 7.53
CA MET A 21 -9.74 -6.06 7.69
C MET A 21 -9.17 -7.45 7.37
N TYR A 22 -8.26 -7.57 6.38
CA TYR A 22 -7.69 -8.88 6.07
C TYR A 22 -6.67 -9.32 7.12
N ALA A 23 -5.86 -8.40 7.65
CA ALA A 23 -4.80 -8.70 8.62
C ALA A 23 -5.31 -8.72 10.07
N MET A 24 -6.44 -8.06 10.36
CA MET A 24 -7.12 -8.02 11.66
C MET A 24 -8.61 -8.33 11.48
N PRO A 25 -8.99 -9.58 11.18
CA PRO A 25 -10.37 -9.96 10.87
C PRO A 25 -11.34 -9.59 12.02
N PRO A 26 -12.26 -8.64 11.83
CA PRO A 26 -13.03 -8.07 12.94
C PRO A 26 -14.31 -8.86 13.27
N TYR A 27 -14.70 -9.83 12.44
CA TYR A 27 -15.95 -10.58 12.59
C TYR A 27 -15.70 -12.06 12.92
N PRO A 28 -16.58 -12.71 13.72
CA PRO A 28 -16.48 -14.13 13.99
C PRO A 28 -16.48 -14.97 12.70
N TYR A 29 -15.60 -15.97 12.63
CA TYR A 29 -15.45 -16.93 11.52
C TYR A 29 -15.09 -16.35 10.14
N ILE A 30 -14.98 -15.03 9.99
CA ILE A 30 -14.67 -14.40 8.69
C ILE A 30 -13.24 -14.70 8.22
N ALA A 31 -12.32 -14.99 9.14
CA ALA A 31 -10.92 -15.29 8.83
C ALA A 31 -10.73 -16.62 8.08
N ILE A 32 -11.65 -17.58 8.27
CA ILE A 32 -11.63 -18.89 7.59
C ILE A 32 -12.56 -18.96 6.38
N ASP A 33 -13.28 -17.87 6.11
CA ASP A 33 -14.10 -17.68 4.92
C ASP A 33 -13.30 -16.89 3.87
N TYR A 34 -12.39 -17.60 3.21
CA TYR A 34 -11.45 -17.00 2.25
C TYR A 34 -12.14 -16.28 1.08
N PRO A 35 -13.25 -16.78 0.49
CA PRO A 35 -14.00 -16.02 -0.51
C PRO A 35 -14.42 -14.64 0.00
N THR A 36 -14.98 -14.56 1.21
CA THR A 36 -15.39 -13.27 1.81
C THR A 36 -14.21 -12.34 2.04
N GLN A 37 -13.08 -12.85 2.56
CA GLN A 37 -11.86 -12.04 2.73
C GLN A 37 -11.36 -11.44 1.43
N LEU A 38 -11.22 -12.28 0.39
CA LEU A 38 -10.75 -11.85 -0.92
C LEU A 38 -11.71 -10.83 -1.55
N SER A 39 -13.02 -11.11 -1.49
CA SER A 39 -14.04 -10.23 -2.02
C SER A 39 -14.05 -8.87 -1.33
N LEU A 40 -14.04 -8.82 0.01
CA LEU A 40 -14.06 -7.56 0.76
C LEU A 40 -12.79 -6.73 0.52
N PHE A 41 -11.61 -7.35 0.55
CA PHE A 41 -10.36 -6.67 0.25
C PHE A 41 -10.40 -6.03 -1.14
N THR A 42 -10.73 -6.83 -2.16
CA THR A 42 -10.79 -6.38 -3.55
C THR A 42 -11.83 -5.28 -3.73
N HIS A 43 -13.01 -5.45 -3.16
CA HIS A 43 -14.11 -4.48 -3.21
C HIS A 43 -13.70 -3.11 -2.64
N HIS A 44 -13.11 -3.09 -1.44
CA HIS A 44 -12.69 -1.85 -0.79
C HIS A 44 -11.52 -1.17 -1.49
N VAL A 45 -10.58 -1.94 -2.06
CA VAL A 45 -9.48 -1.40 -2.87
C VAL A 45 -10.03 -0.72 -4.14
N TRP A 46 -10.98 -1.36 -4.84
CA TRP A 46 -11.58 -0.77 -6.04
C TRP A 46 -12.38 0.49 -5.76
N ILE A 47 -13.24 0.48 -4.73
CA ILE A 47 -13.95 1.68 -4.29
C ILE A 47 -12.95 2.80 -3.97
N GLY A 48 -11.89 2.45 -3.24
CA GLY A 48 -10.85 3.41 -2.89
C GLY A 48 -10.18 4.04 -4.10
N GLY A 49 -9.80 3.23 -5.08
CA GLY A 49 -9.22 3.68 -6.35
C GLY A 49 -10.15 4.63 -7.12
N PHE A 50 -11.43 4.26 -7.27
CA PHE A 50 -12.42 5.13 -7.93
C PHE A 50 -12.59 6.47 -7.20
N CYS A 51 -12.67 6.47 -5.87
CA CYS A 51 -12.81 7.69 -5.09
C CYS A 51 -11.57 8.58 -5.18
N ILE A 52 -10.35 8.03 -5.13
CA ILE A 52 -9.11 8.83 -5.28
C ILE A 52 -9.06 9.51 -6.65
N VAL A 53 -9.35 8.78 -7.73
CA VAL A 53 -9.40 9.33 -9.09
C VAL A 53 -10.53 10.38 -9.21
N GLY A 54 -11.70 10.13 -8.62
CA GLY A 54 -12.79 11.09 -8.53
C GLY A 54 -12.38 12.37 -7.78
N GLY A 55 -11.61 12.23 -6.70
CA GLY A 55 -11.02 13.36 -5.97
C GLY A 55 -10.13 14.22 -6.86
N ALA A 56 -9.25 13.60 -7.65
CA ALA A 56 -8.41 14.29 -8.62
C ALA A 56 -9.25 15.01 -9.70
N ALA A 57 -10.28 14.35 -10.23
CA ALA A 57 -11.19 14.93 -11.21
C ALA A 57 -11.91 16.18 -10.67
N HIS A 58 -12.45 16.11 -9.45
CA HIS A 58 -13.08 17.27 -8.80
C HIS A 58 -12.07 18.36 -8.42
N GLY A 59 -10.80 18.01 -8.19
CA GLY A 59 -9.70 18.96 -8.05
C GLY A 59 -9.47 19.76 -9.33
N ALA A 60 -9.43 19.09 -10.48
CA ALA A 60 -9.31 19.75 -11.78
C ALA A 60 -10.54 20.63 -12.09
N ILE A 61 -11.75 20.15 -11.80
CA ILE A 61 -12.99 20.93 -11.96
C ILE A 61 -12.93 22.24 -11.14
N PHE A 62 -12.44 22.16 -9.89
CA PHE A 62 -12.22 23.35 -9.07
C PHE A 62 -11.25 24.34 -9.73
N PHE A 63 -10.11 23.88 -10.25
CA PHE A 63 -9.14 24.75 -10.90
C PHE A 63 -9.67 25.43 -12.17
N VAL A 64 -10.60 24.79 -12.88
CA VAL A 64 -11.19 25.37 -14.09
C VAL A 64 -12.32 26.35 -13.78
N ARG A 65 -13.18 26.02 -12.80
CA ARG A 65 -14.44 26.75 -12.59
C ARG A 65 -14.43 27.73 -11.42
N ASP A 66 -13.79 27.35 -10.32
CA ASP A 66 -13.96 28.03 -9.03
C ASP A 66 -12.67 28.70 -8.53
N TYR A 67 -11.53 28.42 -9.15
CA TYR A 67 -10.24 29.01 -8.77
C TYR A 67 -10.17 30.49 -9.16
N ASN A 68 -9.79 31.33 -8.20
CA ASN A 68 -9.58 32.76 -8.39
C ASN A 68 -8.14 33.13 -8.04
N ALA A 69 -7.36 33.57 -9.02
CA ALA A 69 -5.94 33.93 -8.85
C ALA A 69 -5.73 35.13 -7.92
N ALA A 70 -6.64 36.11 -7.91
CA ALA A 70 -6.53 37.29 -7.04
C ALA A 70 -6.61 36.90 -5.56
N ASN A 71 -7.50 35.96 -5.23
CA ASN A 71 -7.69 35.48 -3.86
C ASN A 71 -6.60 34.50 -3.39
N ASN A 72 -5.79 33.97 -4.31
CA ASN A 72 -4.76 32.98 -4.01
C ASN A 72 -3.33 33.51 -4.22
N TYR A 73 -3.16 34.83 -4.35
CA TYR A 73 -1.86 35.43 -4.63
C TYR A 73 -0.79 35.03 -3.61
N ASN A 74 0.31 34.47 -4.10
CA ASN A 74 1.49 34.06 -3.32
C ASN A 74 1.21 33.11 -2.13
N ASN A 75 0.04 32.45 -2.11
CA ASN A 75 -0.25 31.41 -1.14
C ASN A 75 0.35 30.06 -1.58
N LEU A 76 0.06 28.99 -0.83
CA LEU A 76 0.58 27.65 -1.13
C LEU A 76 0.17 27.14 -2.52
N ILE A 77 -1.10 27.35 -2.91
CA ILE A 77 -1.62 26.88 -4.21
C ILE A 77 -0.95 27.62 -5.36
N ASP A 78 -0.87 28.95 -5.28
CA ASP A 78 -0.20 29.76 -6.29
C ASP A 78 1.29 29.40 -6.42
N ARG A 79 1.98 29.19 -5.29
CA ARG A 79 3.37 28.74 -5.31
C ARG A 79 3.51 27.42 -6.03
N VAL A 80 2.70 26.41 -5.73
CA VAL A 80 2.69 25.10 -6.41
C VAL A 80 2.50 25.25 -7.93
N ILE A 81 1.53 26.06 -8.36
CA ILE A 81 1.27 26.30 -9.78
C ILE A 81 2.49 26.91 -10.48
N ARG A 82 3.18 27.86 -9.83
CA ARG A 82 4.35 28.54 -10.40
C ARG A 82 5.57 27.65 -10.66
N HIS A 83 5.66 26.49 -10.02
CA HIS A 83 6.73 25.51 -10.28
C HIS A 83 6.21 24.14 -10.69
N ARG A 84 5.00 24.08 -11.27
CA ARG A 84 4.35 22.82 -11.71
C ARG A 84 5.24 22.01 -12.66
N ASP A 85 5.99 22.66 -13.53
CA ASP A 85 6.84 21.96 -14.50
C ASP A 85 7.99 21.20 -13.81
N ALA A 86 8.52 21.74 -12.71
CA ALA A 86 9.49 21.05 -11.88
C ALA A 86 8.85 19.86 -11.17
N ILE A 87 7.65 20.00 -10.60
CA ILE A 87 6.93 18.89 -9.95
C ILE A 87 6.69 17.74 -10.94
N ILE A 88 6.16 18.07 -12.12
CA ILE A 88 5.82 17.07 -13.14
C ILE A 88 7.07 16.40 -13.72
N SER A 89 8.16 17.14 -13.96
CA SER A 89 9.39 16.54 -14.49
C SER A 89 10.06 15.59 -13.50
N HIS A 90 10.09 15.93 -12.21
CA HIS A 90 10.62 15.02 -11.18
C HIS A 90 9.73 13.79 -11.01
N LEU A 91 8.40 13.96 -11.01
CA LEU A 91 7.49 12.81 -10.95
C LEU A 91 7.64 11.90 -12.17
N ASN A 92 7.81 12.46 -13.37
CA ASN A 92 8.07 11.71 -14.59
C ASN A 92 9.36 10.87 -14.46
N TRP A 93 10.45 11.49 -13.99
CA TRP A 93 11.71 10.79 -13.73
C TRP A 93 11.53 9.65 -12.73
N VAL A 94 10.82 9.89 -11.60
CA VAL A 94 10.52 8.85 -10.60
C VAL A 94 9.73 7.69 -11.23
N CYS A 95 8.72 7.98 -12.06
CA CYS A 95 7.93 6.93 -12.72
C CYS A 95 8.79 6.06 -13.66
N ILE A 96 9.69 6.65 -14.43
CA ILE A 96 10.63 5.91 -15.29
C ILE A 96 11.58 5.08 -14.44
N PHE A 97 12.17 5.68 -13.41
CA PHE A 97 13.07 4.99 -12.48
C PHE A 97 12.37 3.79 -11.85
N LEU A 98 11.19 3.98 -11.27
CA LEU A 98 10.42 2.90 -10.65
C LEU A 98 10.05 1.82 -11.67
N GLY A 99 9.62 2.16 -12.88
CA GLY A 99 9.33 1.18 -13.93
C GLY A 99 10.53 0.30 -14.28
N CYS A 100 11.70 0.90 -14.49
CA CYS A 100 12.94 0.17 -14.80
C CYS A 100 13.42 -0.70 -13.63
N HIS A 101 13.30 -0.22 -12.39
CA HIS A 101 13.83 -0.90 -11.19
C HIS A 101 12.77 -1.73 -10.44
N SER A 102 11.59 -1.94 -11.02
CA SER A 102 10.59 -2.89 -10.54
C SER A 102 10.21 -3.87 -11.63
N PHE A 103 9.39 -3.45 -12.61
CA PHE A 103 8.96 -4.30 -13.73
C PHE A 103 10.15 -4.81 -14.55
N GLY A 104 11.19 -3.99 -14.75
CA GLY A 104 12.42 -4.42 -15.43
C GLY A 104 13.11 -5.61 -14.76
N LEU A 105 13.01 -5.76 -13.43
CA LEU A 105 13.57 -6.90 -12.70
C LEU A 105 12.82 -8.20 -13.01
N TYR A 106 11.50 -8.14 -13.25
CA TYR A 106 10.72 -9.30 -13.68
C TYR A 106 11.15 -9.78 -15.07
N VAL A 107 11.32 -8.86 -16.02
CA VAL A 107 11.79 -9.19 -17.38
C VAL A 107 13.23 -9.72 -17.37
N HIS A 108 14.09 -9.16 -16.52
CA HIS A 108 15.44 -9.69 -16.27
C HIS A 108 15.35 -11.14 -15.78
N ASN A 109 14.50 -11.41 -14.78
CA ASN A 109 14.32 -12.75 -14.24
C ASN A 109 13.79 -13.75 -15.28
N ASP A 110 12.79 -13.37 -16.08
CA ASP A 110 12.28 -14.22 -17.16
C ASP A 110 13.39 -14.55 -18.18
N THR A 111 14.20 -13.55 -18.55
CA THR A 111 15.31 -13.74 -19.49
C THR A 111 16.41 -14.63 -18.92
N MET A 112 16.87 -14.37 -17.70
CA MET A 112 17.89 -15.21 -17.04
C MET A 112 17.40 -16.64 -16.84
N ARG A 113 16.12 -16.82 -16.50
CA ARG A 113 15.51 -18.14 -16.36
C ARG A 113 15.44 -18.89 -17.68
N ALA A 114 15.02 -18.23 -18.76
CA ALA A 114 14.99 -18.80 -20.10
C ALA A 114 16.39 -19.19 -20.61
N LEU A 115 17.42 -18.42 -20.25
CA LEU A 115 18.82 -18.69 -20.58
C LEU A 115 19.47 -19.78 -19.71
N GLY A 116 18.75 -20.37 -18.76
CA GLY A 116 19.28 -21.39 -17.85
C GLY A 116 20.27 -20.84 -16.80
N ARG A 117 20.25 -19.52 -16.56
CA ARG A 117 21.15 -18.82 -15.63
C ARG A 117 20.44 -18.50 -14.30
N SER A 118 20.00 -19.53 -13.59
CA SER A 118 19.23 -19.37 -12.35
C SER A 118 20.01 -18.68 -11.22
N GLN A 119 21.33 -18.77 -11.23
CA GLN A 119 22.21 -18.08 -10.27
C GLN A 119 22.25 -16.55 -10.45
N ASP A 120 21.81 -16.03 -11.60
CA ASP A 120 21.80 -14.59 -11.91
C ASP A 120 20.42 -13.95 -11.72
N LEU A 121 19.48 -14.69 -11.10
CA LEU A 121 18.14 -14.21 -10.78
C LEU A 121 18.14 -13.30 -9.55
N PHE A 122 17.25 -12.32 -9.57
CA PHE A 122 16.79 -11.67 -8.34
C PHE A 122 15.81 -12.61 -7.62
N SER A 123 16.29 -13.32 -6.60
CA SER A 123 15.54 -14.31 -5.82
C SER A 123 16.20 -14.60 -4.48
N ASP A 124 15.48 -15.26 -3.57
CA ASP A 124 15.98 -15.62 -2.23
C ASP A 124 17.23 -16.51 -2.24
N ASN A 125 17.40 -17.33 -3.28
CA ASN A 125 18.48 -18.31 -3.40
C ASN A 125 19.66 -17.83 -4.26
N ALA A 126 19.59 -16.60 -4.77
CA ALA A 126 20.61 -16.02 -5.65
C ALA A 126 20.87 -14.56 -5.23
N ILE A 127 20.57 -13.59 -6.10
CA ILE A 127 20.71 -12.17 -5.78
C ILE A 127 19.48 -11.71 -4.99
N ALA A 128 19.56 -11.76 -3.66
CA ALA A 128 18.44 -11.43 -2.79
C ALA A 128 18.21 -9.91 -2.67
N LEU A 129 16.95 -9.48 -2.82
CA LEU A 129 16.50 -8.10 -2.62
C LEU A 129 15.51 -8.04 -1.46
N LYS A 130 16.02 -8.18 -0.24
CA LYS A 130 15.17 -8.30 0.95
C LYS A 130 14.57 -6.96 1.38
N PRO A 131 13.27 -6.90 1.75
CA PRO A 131 12.63 -5.70 2.29
C PRO A 131 12.97 -5.52 3.78
N ILE A 132 14.25 -5.27 4.09
CA ILE A 132 14.79 -5.23 5.46
C ILE A 132 14.07 -4.24 6.37
N PHE A 133 13.58 -3.12 5.83
CA PHE A 133 12.85 -2.12 6.61
C PHE A 133 11.45 -2.63 7.00
N ALA A 134 10.78 -3.36 6.11
CA ALA A 134 9.48 -3.95 6.43
C ALA A 134 9.65 -5.08 7.47
N GLN A 135 10.66 -5.94 7.31
CA GLN A 135 11.02 -6.97 8.29
C GLN A 135 11.35 -6.36 9.66
N PHE A 136 12.07 -5.25 9.69
CA PHE A 136 12.35 -4.51 10.92
C PHE A 136 11.05 -4.04 11.60
N ILE A 137 10.11 -3.47 10.85
CA ILE A 137 8.80 -3.06 11.41
C ILE A 137 7.98 -4.27 11.88
N GLN A 138 7.98 -5.39 11.14
CA GLN A 138 7.32 -6.64 11.58
C GLN A 138 7.90 -7.11 12.93
N ASN A 139 9.22 -7.06 13.09
CA ASN A 139 9.88 -7.44 14.34
C ASN A 139 9.50 -6.50 15.50
N LEU A 140 9.46 -5.19 15.28
CA LEU A 140 9.03 -4.24 16.31
C LEU A 140 7.60 -4.52 16.79
N HIS A 141 6.66 -4.78 15.87
CA HIS A 141 5.28 -5.09 16.24
C HIS A 141 5.13 -6.43 16.94
N THR A 142 5.91 -7.44 16.52
CA THR A 142 5.90 -8.77 17.15
C THR A 142 6.42 -8.72 18.58
N LEU A 143 7.45 -7.91 18.85
CA LEU A 143 8.07 -7.75 20.16
C LEU A 143 7.42 -6.67 21.04
N ALA A 144 6.39 -5.98 20.54
CA ALA A 144 5.74 -4.90 21.29
C ALA A 144 5.03 -5.36 22.59
N PRO A 145 4.26 -6.47 22.60
CA PRO A 145 3.56 -6.93 23.80
C PRO A 145 4.51 -7.20 24.98
N GLY A 146 4.22 -6.61 26.15
CA GLY A 146 5.06 -6.73 27.34
C GLY A 146 6.33 -5.85 27.35
N SER A 147 6.64 -5.15 26.25
CA SER A 147 7.77 -4.21 26.15
C SER A 147 7.28 -2.80 25.84
N THR A 148 7.24 -2.40 24.57
CA THR A 148 6.76 -1.07 24.16
C THR A 148 5.24 -0.92 24.28
N ALA A 149 4.51 -2.03 24.41
CA ALA A 149 3.11 -2.10 24.78
C ALA A 149 2.93 -2.99 26.04
N PRO A 150 3.25 -2.49 27.25
CA PRO A 150 3.29 -3.29 28.48
C PRO A 150 1.97 -3.98 28.82
N ASN A 151 0.84 -3.36 28.47
CA ASN A 151 -0.50 -3.84 28.80
C ASN A 151 -1.11 -4.70 27.68
N ALA A 152 -0.44 -4.83 26.53
CA ALA A 152 -0.91 -5.69 25.44
C ALA A 152 -0.50 -7.14 25.71
N LEU A 153 -1.45 -8.07 25.56
CA LEU A 153 -1.23 -9.50 25.80
C LEU A 153 -0.70 -10.25 24.57
N THR A 154 -0.96 -9.74 23.37
CA THR A 154 -0.59 -10.34 22.09
C THR A 154 -0.30 -9.25 21.07
N THR A 155 0.32 -9.65 19.95
CA THR A 155 0.55 -8.77 18.79
C THR A 155 -0.78 -8.21 18.27
N VAL A 156 -0.73 -7.00 17.71
CA VAL A 156 -1.90 -6.38 17.08
C VAL A 156 -2.43 -7.21 15.88
N SER A 157 -1.56 -7.97 15.23
CA SER A 157 -1.92 -8.91 14.17
C SER A 157 -0.90 -10.04 14.09
N TYR A 158 -1.40 -11.28 13.97
CA TYR A 158 -0.58 -12.46 13.73
C TYR A 158 0.09 -12.45 12.35
N ALA A 159 -0.27 -11.52 11.46
CA ALA A 159 0.44 -11.31 10.19
C ALA A 159 1.86 -10.77 10.39
N PHE A 160 2.13 -10.04 11.49
CA PHE A 160 3.47 -9.51 11.80
C PHE A 160 4.41 -10.58 12.35
N GLY A 161 3.89 -11.61 13.02
CA GLY A 161 4.67 -12.64 13.71
C GLY A 161 3.84 -13.40 14.74
N GLY A 162 4.45 -14.40 15.37
CA GLY A 162 3.81 -15.25 16.37
C GLY A 162 3.32 -16.59 15.83
N ASP A 163 2.31 -17.16 16.48
CA ASP A 163 1.80 -18.50 16.18
C ASP A 163 0.81 -18.52 15.01
N VAL A 164 0.65 -19.70 14.42
CA VAL A 164 -0.42 -19.97 13.45
C VAL A 164 -1.74 -20.16 14.19
N ILE A 165 -2.76 -19.38 13.82
CA ILE A 165 -4.10 -19.50 14.37
C ILE A 165 -4.97 -20.29 13.39
N SER A 166 -5.56 -21.39 13.85
CA SER A 166 -6.46 -22.23 13.06
C SER A 166 -7.84 -22.35 13.69
N VAL A 167 -8.87 -22.50 12.85
CA VAL A 167 -10.24 -22.80 13.28
C VAL A 167 -10.75 -23.95 12.41
N GLY A 168 -10.99 -25.11 13.05
CA GLY A 168 -11.22 -26.35 12.33
C GLY A 168 -10.00 -26.78 11.53
N SER A 169 -10.18 -27.13 10.26
CA SER A 169 -9.10 -27.52 9.35
C SER A 169 -8.49 -26.35 8.54
N LYS A 170 -8.85 -25.10 8.87
CA LYS A 170 -8.44 -23.92 8.12
C LYS A 170 -7.55 -22.99 8.96
N ILE A 171 -6.60 -22.33 8.29
CA ILE A 171 -5.76 -21.29 8.90
C ILE A 171 -6.55 -19.99 8.88
N ALA A 172 -6.79 -19.41 10.05
CA ALA A 172 -7.40 -18.11 10.19
C ALA A 172 -6.37 -16.98 9.97
N MET A 173 -5.17 -17.12 10.54
CA MET A 173 -4.06 -16.18 10.33
C MET A 173 -2.72 -16.85 10.63
N MET A 174 -1.67 -16.43 9.94
CA MET A 174 -0.29 -16.83 10.21
C MET A 174 0.67 -15.68 9.88
N PRO A 175 1.92 -15.70 10.38
CA PRO A 175 2.93 -14.73 9.99
C PRO A 175 3.10 -14.69 8.47
N ILE A 176 3.08 -13.49 7.90
CA ILE A 176 3.28 -13.28 6.46
C ILE A 176 4.74 -12.92 6.24
N SER A 177 5.52 -13.88 5.74
CA SER A 177 6.94 -13.69 5.43
C SER A 177 7.14 -12.72 4.27
N LEU A 178 8.12 -11.84 4.39
CA LEU A 178 8.54 -10.90 3.34
C LEU A 178 9.92 -11.32 2.81
N GLY A 179 9.97 -11.82 1.58
CA GLY A 179 11.18 -12.19 0.84
C GLY A 179 11.77 -11.05 0.04
#